data_AF-A0A7C4TUL2-F1
#
_entry.id   AF-A0A7C4TUL2-F1
#
_cell.length_a   1.000
_cell.length_b   1.000
_cell.length_c   1.000
_cell.angle_alpha   90.00
_cell.angle_beta   90.00
_cell.angle_gamma   90.00
#
_symmetry.space_group_name_H-M   'P 1'
#
loop_
_entity.id
_entity.type
_entity.pdbx_description
1 polymer ?
#
loop_
_entity_poly.entity_id
_entity_poly.type
_entity_poly.pdbx_seq_one_letter_code
_entity_poly.pdbx_strand_id
1 'polypeptide(L)'
;MRTKLMYKVIVIVAILTIVSMTVNVAKAYASGVQFTLEGLTKGPPPGGYTTGLVRGYSECEWIPFNLTIDNGGSTISLSVVMDLDYRINIGSKTSTIGIDAFGIDGTEGNRWKVRVINVTNGGTYDLGPYTPSVVRFPSKDVLRFSFELTVPANTKVWVLWENHLASTGGTNLFDSTEIDMGASYWPGARLHVQASLTGDVEGQRTVPIMRPGIPLQATISGVKFHDVDADGVQDPGEEGLADWTIQLFRKVDNDWNLVDTDITGDEGYYIFTVTETGTYKVVEVFQDGWMQTAPALGYYELDVELGDTWTGLDFGNIMLGSISGYKFYDANVNGKWDGNEVAVVGWKVHLTGINILGGTVDLYAFTDASGKFTFERLLPGNYTVTEVFPPAPQNPTWIATTSTSFSHELEEGEDYVGPDFGNVCLVHGAGGRTLGFWSNKNGQALITSGDVEALNGLNLYKPSEWTYPPFSGDLAKAKAQIKNYLLSATAKDMRWMLSAQLIATKLNVLHGFLDGSTIVYVGSSTYVPSGFISIDEIMANANTALGEADRVAQEYWKNLLDGLNNNRLPFVCPEPCYPIVYP
;
A
#
# COMPACT_ATOMS: atom_id res chain seq x y z
N MET A 1 -48.08 -23.36 -22.86
CA MET A 1 -46.82 -23.12 -23.62
C MET A 1 -45.63 -23.28 -22.69
N ARG A 2 -44.42 -23.49 -23.23
CA ARG A 2 -43.08 -23.32 -22.60
C ARG A 2 -42.92 -23.65 -21.10
N THR A 3 -42.44 -24.86 -20.86
CA THR A 3 -41.28 -25.26 -20.04
C THR A 3 -40.77 -24.35 -18.90
N LYS A 4 -40.55 -24.98 -17.73
CA LYS A 4 -39.60 -24.69 -16.63
C LYS A 4 -38.94 -23.30 -16.55
N LEU A 5 -38.94 -22.77 -15.33
CA LEU A 5 -37.67 -22.61 -14.61
C LEU A 5 -37.76 -23.37 -13.27
N MET A 6 -36.63 -23.83 -12.73
CA MET A 6 -36.54 -24.52 -11.44
C MET A 6 -35.56 -23.76 -10.55
N TYR A 7 -35.93 -23.51 -9.29
CA TYR A 7 -34.97 -23.20 -8.24
C TYR A 7 -35.12 -24.20 -7.10
N LYS A 8 -33.97 -24.69 -6.63
CA LYS A 8 -33.84 -25.76 -5.64
C LYS A 8 -32.82 -25.29 -4.62
N VAL A 9 -33.29 -24.68 -3.54
CA VAL A 9 -32.40 -24.27 -2.43
C VAL A 9 -32.02 -25.53 -1.66
N ILE A 10 -30.79 -25.99 -1.87
CA ILE A 10 -30.13 -26.99 -1.03
C ILE A 10 -29.24 -26.22 -0.06
N VAL A 11 -29.32 -26.52 1.23
CA VAL A 11 -28.30 -26.15 2.22
C VAL A 11 -27.88 -27.41 2.94
N ILE A 12 -26.61 -27.81 2.82
CA ILE A 12 -26.03 -28.98 3.50
C ILE A 12 -24.57 -28.66 3.88
N VAL A 13 -24.35 -28.31 5.15
CA VAL A 13 -23.29 -28.78 6.07
C VAL A 13 -23.80 -28.40 7.48
N ALA A 14 -23.84 -29.22 8.54
CA ALA A 14 -23.53 -30.64 8.70
C ALA A 14 -24.79 -31.46 9.05
N ILE A 15 -24.63 -32.76 9.37
CA ILE A 15 -25.73 -33.72 9.53
C ILE A 15 -26.53 -33.49 10.83
N LEU A 16 -27.77 -33.00 10.70
CA LEU A 16 -28.87 -33.29 11.62
C LEU A 16 -30.08 -33.81 10.83
N THR A 17 -30.78 -34.81 11.36
CA THR A 17 -31.98 -35.39 10.73
C THR A 17 -33.26 -34.77 11.29
N ILE A 18 -34.31 -34.72 10.46
CA ILE A 18 -35.63 -34.16 10.76
C ILE A 18 -36.35 -35.01 11.83
N VAL A 19 -37.08 -34.36 12.76
CA VAL A 19 -38.09 -35.01 13.60
C VAL A 19 -39.47 -34.47 13.21
N SER A 20 -40.29 -35.29 12.56
CA SER A 20 -41.59 -34.89 12.03
C SER A 20 -42.77 -35.37 12.88
N MET A 21 -43.71 -34.47 13.18
CA MET A 21 -45.02 -34.74 13.77
C MET A 21 -46.12 -34.49 12.75
N THR A 22 -47.08 -35.40 12.62
CA THR A 22 -48.14 -35.33 11.59
C THR A 22 -49.53 -35.36 12.23
N VAL A 23 -50.18 -34.21 12.35
CA VAL A 23 -51.52 -34.08 12.95
C VAL A 23 -52.59 -34.38 11.90
N ASN A 24 -53.16 -35.60 11.96
CA ASN A 24 -54.11 -36.09 10.95
C ASN A 24 -55.57 -35.74 11.30
N VAL A 25 -56.04 -34.56 10.88
CA VAL A 25 -57.41 -34.08 11.15
C VAL A 25 -58.45 -34.87 10.34
N ALA A 26 -59.17 -35.78 11.00
CA ALA A 26 -60.05 -36.76 10.35
C ALA A 26 -61.32 -36.22 9.65
N LYS A 27 -61.64 -34.92 9.75
CA LYS A 27 -62.78 -34.28 9.04
C LYS A 27 -62.43 -32.86 8.59
N ALA A 28 -62.87 -32.50 7.38
CA ALA A 28 -62.67 -31.18 6.82
C ALA A 28 -63.42 -30.09 7.62
N TYR A 29 -62.78 -28.94 7.81
CA TYR A 29 -63.34 -27.77 8.48
C TYR A 29 -63.17 -26.51 7.63
N ALA A 30 -64.01 -25.51 7.92
CA ALA A 30 -64.02 -24.24 7.20
C ALA A 30 -62.73 -23.42 7.42
N SER A 31 -62.47 -22.47 6.53
CA SER A 31 -61.36 -21.54 6.62
C SER A 31 -61.37 -20.76 7.94
N GLY A 32 -60.39 -21.00 8.82
CA GLY A 32 -60.25 -20.28 10.08
C GLY A 32 -59.55 -21.06 11.21
N VAL A 33 -59.50 -22.39 11.14
CA VAL A 33 -58.80 -23.21 12.15
C VAL A 33 -57.28 -23.01 12.04
N GLN A 34 -56.62 -22.74 13.16
CA GLN A 34 -55.17 -22.59 13.30
C GLN A 34 -54.62 -23.60 14.30
N PHE A 35 -53.37 -24.03 14.07
CA PHE A 35 -52.63 -24.94 14.95
C PHE A 35 -51.26 -24.30 15.25
N THR A 36 -50.90 -24.26 16.53
CA THR A 36 -49.60 -23.76 17.02
C THR A 36 -49.01 -24.83 17.94
N LEU A 37 -47.74 -25.20 17.73
CA LEU A 37 -47.02 -26.15 18.57
C LEU A 37 -45.80 -25.46 19.18
N GLU A 38 -45.71 -25.47 20.51
CA GLU A 38 -44.66 -24.77 21.26
C GLU A 38 -43.99 -25.73 22.25
N GLY A 39 -42.66 -25.85 22.22
CA GLY A 39 -41.89 -26.49 23.29
C GLY A 39 -41.71 -25.53 24.47
N LEU A 40 -41.96 -25.99 25.70
CA LEU A 40 -41.80 -25.17 26.90
C LEU A 40 -40.50 -25.50 27.63
N THR A 41 -39.72 -24.46 27.89
CA THR A 41 -38.50 -24.45 28.69
C THR A 41 -38.88 -24.08 30.12
N LYS A 42 -38.29 -24.75 31.11
CA LYS A 42 -38.47 -24.40 32.52
C LYS A 42 -37.45 -23.33 32.92
N GLY A 43 -37.95 -22.16 33.33
CA GLY A 43 -37.10 -21.09 33.84
C GLY A 43 -36.51 -21.41 35.21
N PRO A 44 -35.44 -20.73 35.64
CA PRO A 44 -34.93 -20.85 37.00
C PRO A 44 -36.01 -20.41 38.01
N PRO A 45 -36.18 -21.07 39.17
CA PRO A 45 -37.15 -20.64 40.17
C PRO A 45 -36.81 -19.23 40.70
N PRO A 46 -37.78 -18.31 40.87
CA PRO A 46 -39.24 -18.44 40.66
C PRO A 46 -39.73 -17.76 39.36
N GLY A 47 -39.15 -18.10 38.20
CA GLY A 47 -39.27 -17.36 36.93
C GLY A 47 -40.20 -17.91 35.84
N GLY A 48 -41.07 -18.88 36.13
CA GLY A 48 -42.10 -19.38 35.19
C GLY A 48 -41.59 -20.27 34.04
N TYR A 49 -42.43 -20.42 33.00
CA TYR A 49 -42.14 -21.21 31.79
C TYR A 49 -41.99 -20.28 30.58
N THR A 50 -41.09 -20.61 29.65
CA THR A 50 -40.82 -19.83 28.43
C THR A 50 -40.83 -20.73 27.18
N THR A 51 -41.19 -20.20 26.02
CA THR A 51 -41.15 -20.95 24.76
C THR A 51 -39.72 -21.08 24.24
N GLY A 52 -39.29 -22.26 23.81
CA GLY A 52 -37.93 -22.46 23.28
C GLY A 52 -37.42 -23.90 23.30
N LEU A 53 -36.09 -24.05 23.34
CA LEU A 53 -35.41 -25.34 23.46
C LEU A 53 -35.69 -25.97 24.83
N VAL A 54 -36.44 -27.06 24.84
CA VAL A 54 -36.77 -27.86 26.03
C VAL A 54 -35.51 -28.18 26.85
N ARG A 55 -35.40 -27.54 28.02
CA ARG A 55 -34.30 -27.63 29.00
C ARG A 55 -34.85 -27.29 30.40
N GLY A 56 -34.09 -27.65 31.45
CA GLY A 56 -34.38 -27.29 32.85
C GLY A 56 -35.21 -28.32 33.64
N TYR A 57 -35.49 -29.48 33.05
CA TYR A 57 -36.25 -30.58 33.67
C TYR A 57 -35.32 -31.66 34.22
N SER A 58 -35.72 -32.23 35.34
CA SER A 58 -35.02 -33.31 36.06
C SER A 58 -35.40 -34.69 35.54
N GLU A 59 -34.66 -35.73 35.95
CA GLU A 59 -35.16 -37.12 35.87
C GLU A 59 -36.49 -37.24 36.65
N CYS A 60 -37.43 -38.03 36.13
CA CYS A 60 -38.84 -38.11 36.60
C CYS A 60 -39.63 -36.77 36.60
N GLU A 61 -39.19 -35.71 35.92
CA GLU A 61 -39.91 -34.43 35.84
C GLU A 61 -40.72 -34.28 34.55
N TRP A 62 -41.91 -33.67 34.64
CA TRP A 62 -42.87 -33.52 33.54
C TRP A 62 -42.34 -32.51 32.51
N ILE A 63 -42.32 -32.90 31.22
CA ILE A 63 -41.81 -32.10 30.11
C ILE A 63 -42.98 -31.63 29.21
N PRO A 64 -43.62 -30.48 29.52
CA PRO A 64 -44.75 -29.99 28.75
C PRO A 64 -44.33 -29.42 27.39
N PHE A 65 -45.12 -29.74 26.37
CA PHE A 65 -45.30 -28.90 25.18
C PHE A 65 -46.73 -28.36 25.17
N ASN A 66 -46.99 -27.36 24.32
CA ASN A 66 -48.30 -26.79 24.07
C ASN A 66 -48.66 -26.96 22.60
N LEU A 67 -49.53 -27.94 22.27
CA LEU A 67 -50.31 -27.89 21.05
C LEU A 67 -51.55 -27.03 21.30
N THR A 68 -51.51 -25.76 20.88
CA THR A 68 -52.67 -24.87 20.85
C THR A 68 -53.44 -25.06 19.55
N ILE A 69 -54.75 -25.27 19.69
CA ILE A 69 -55.71 -25.30 18.59
C ILE A 69 -56.62 -24.08 18.75
N ASP A 70 -56.72 -23.23 17.74
CA ASP A 70 -57.75 -22.18 17.66
C ASP A 70 -58.70 -22.55 16.51
N ASN A 71 -60.01 -22.58 16.77
CA ASN A 71 -61.00 -23.08 15.82
C ASN A 71 -61.80 -21.99 15.10
N GLY A 72 -61.40 -20.72 15.24
CA GLY A 72 -62.02 -19.61 14.53
C GLY A 72 -63.52 -19.44 14.81
N GLY A 73 -64.00 -19.95 15.96
CA GLY A 73 -65.40 -19.89 16.37
C GLY A 73 -66.30 -21.03 15.92
N SER A 74 -65.75 -22.14 15.40
CA SER A 74 -66.53 -23.35 15.05
C SER A 74 -66.21 -24.52 15.98
N THR A 75 -67.22 -25.28 16.45
CA THR A 75 -66.96 -26.53 17.20
C THR A 75 -66.44 -27.61 16.26
N ILE A 76 -65.29 -28.19 16.59
CA ILE A 76 -64.57 -29.18 15.74
C ILE A 76 -64.28 -30.48 16.51
N SER A 77 -64.27 -31.61 15.81
CA SER A 77 -63.84 -32.91 16.34
C SER A 77 -62.61 -33.37 15.57
N LEU A 78 -61.57 -33.74 16.32
CA LEU A 78 -60.23 -34.00 15.83
C LEU A 78 -59.78 -35.39 16.25
N SER A 79 -59.37 -36.20 15.28
CA SER A 79 -58.39 -37.24 15.55
C SER A 79 -57.03 -36.55 15.69
N VAL A 80 -56.29 -36.88 16.73
CA VAL A 80 -54.92 -36.39 16.97
C VAL A 80 -54.02 -37.61 17.05
N VAL A 81 -53.55 -38.04 15.89
CA VAL A 81 -52.38 -38.92 15.78
C VAL A 81 -51.13 -38.05 15.91
N MET A 82 -50.10 -38.57 16.57
CA MET A 82 -48.73 -38.06 16.40
C MET A 82 -47.76 -39.24 16.28
N ASP A 83 -46.70 -39.02 15.52
CA ASP A 83 -45.55 -39.90 15.40
C ASP A 83 -44.32 -39.16 15.98
N LEU A 84 -43.44 -39.92 16.63
CA LEU A 84 -42.14 -39.45 17.10
C LEU A 84 -41.04 -40.37 16.57
N ASP A 85 -40.31 -39.90 15.56
CA ASP A 85 -39.02 -40.47 15.12
C ASP A 85 -37.93 -40.02 16.11
N TYR A 86 -37.17 -40.95 16.68
CA TYR A 86 -36.10 -40.66 17.63
C TYR A 86 -34.75 -41.20 17.13
N ARG A 87 -33.75 -40.32 17.01
CA ARG A 87 -32.42 -40.68 16.49
C ARG A 87 -31.32 -40.25 17.44
N ILE A 88 -30.61 -41.24 17.97
CA ILE A 88 -29.46 -41.03 18.85
C ILE A 88 -28.21 -40.87 17.97
N ASN A 89 -27.67 -39.65 17.88
CA ASN A 89 -26.42 -39.40 17.17
C ASN A 89 -25.22 -39.63 18.12
N ILE A 90 -24.44 -40.67 17.84
CA ILE A 90 -23.27 -41.09 18.64
C ILE A 90 -21.92 -40.61 18.07
N GLY A 91 -21.94 -39.78 17.02
CA GLY A 91 -20.74 -39.31 16.32
C GLY A 91 -20.01 -40.42 15.56
N SER A 92 -18.74 -40.21 15.26
CA SER A 92 -17.89 -41.12 14.47
C SER A 92 -17.31 -42.31 15.25
N LYS A 93 -17.74 -42.55 16.50
CA LYS A 93 -17.23 -43.66 17.33
C LYS A 93 -17.83 -44.99 16.89
N THR A 94 -16.98 -45.91 16.42
CA THR A 94 -17.36 -47.22 15.85
C THR A 94 -17.62 -48.32 16.89
N SER A 95 -17.77 -47.98 18.16
CA SER A 95 -18.14 -48.93 19.22
C SER A 95 -19.61 -49.37 19.08
N THR A 96 -19.83 -50.63 18.68
CA THR A 96 -21.17 -51.21 18.49
C THR A 96 -21.96 -51.24 19.81
N ILE A 97 -22.83 -50.24 20.02
CA ILE A 97 -23.77 -50.23 21.14
C ILE A 97 -24.84 -51.30 20.89
N GLY A 98 -25.05 -52.19 21.86
CA GLY A 98 -26.13 -53.19 21.83
C GLY A 98 -27.50 -52.52 21.87
N ILE A 99 -28.47 -53.08 21.14
CA ILE A 99 -29.80 -52.45 20.95
C ILE A 99 -30.57 -52.34 22.29
N ASP A 100 -30.24 -53.18 23.27
CA ASP A 100 -30.84 -53.21 24.61
C ASP A 100 -30.29 -52.12 25.58
N ALA A 101 -29.46 -51.19 25.09
CA ALA A 101 -28.86 -50.14 25.91
C ALA A 101 -29.81 -48.99 26.27
N PHE A 102 -30.95 -48.86 25.58
CA PHE A 102 -31.96 -47.82 25.83
C PHE A 102 -33.38 -48.41 25.82
N GLY A 103 -34.20 -48.01 26.79
CA GLY A 103 -35.58 -48.49 26.91
C GLY A 103 -36.53 -47.47 27.55
N ILE A 104 -37.82 -47.64 27.29
CA ILE A 104 -38.89 -46.91 28.00
C ILE A 104 -39.34 -47.79 29.16
N ASP A 105 -39.19 -47.31 30.40
CA ASP A 105 -39.67 -48.08 31.55
C ASP A 105 -41.20 -48.14 31.60
N GLY A 106 -41.72 -49.33 31.91
CA GLY A 106 -43.15 -49.61 32.00
C GLY A 106 -43.77 -49.22 33.35
N THR A 107 -42.97 -49.00 34.40
CA THR A 107 -43.47 -48.87 35.77
C THR A 107 -44.20 -47.55 36.04
N GLU A 108 -43.79 -46.45 35.37
CA GLU A 108 -44.39 -45.12 35.55
C GLU A 108 -44.97 -44.51 34.25
N GLY A 109 -45.10 -45.31 33.19
CA GLY A 109 -45.12 -44.90 31.78
C GLY A 109 -46.08 -43.79 31.28
N ASN A 110 -45.75 -43.31 30.07
CA ASN A 110 -46.29 -42.15 29.34
C ASN A 110 -47.70 -41.68 29.71
N ARG A 111 -47.80 -40.41 30.14
CA ARG A 111 -49.07 -39.77 30.51
C ARG A 111 -49.34 -38.56 29.62
N TRP A 112 -50.62 -38.26 29.46
CA TRP A 112 -51.11 -37.09 28.74
C TRP A 112 -52.00 -36.27 29.66
N LYS A 113 -52.02 -34.95 29.50
CA LYS A 113 -53.02 -34.10 30.15
C LYS A 113 -53.55 -33.08 29.16
N VAL A 114 -54.86 -33.07 28.95
CA VAL A 114 -55.53 -32.11 28.07
C VAL A 114 -56.20 -31.03 28.91
N ARG A 115 -55.86 -29.76 28.63
CA ARG A 115 -56.40 -28.57 29.29
C ARG A 115 -57.17 -27.73 28.28
N VAL A 116 -58.38 -27.34 28.62
CA VAL A 116 -59.32 -26.63 27.75
C VAL A 116 -59.57 -25.24 28.32
N ILE A 117 -59.31 -24.19 27.53
CA ILE A 117 -59.43 -22.78 27.91
C ILE A 117 -60.44 -22.11 26.99
N ASN A 118 -61.59 -21.70 27.51
CA ASN A 118 -62.57 -20.95 26.74
C ASN A 118 -62.07 -19.51 26.53
N VAL A 119 -61.86 -19.10 25.28
CA VAL A 119 -61.23 -17.81 24.94
C VAL A 119 -62.19 -16.64 25.22
N THR A 120 -63.49 -16.87 25.10
CA THR A 120 -64.52 -15.82 25.32
C THR A 120 -64.70 -15.47 26.80
N ASN A 121 -64.65 -16.46 27.69
CA ASN A 121 -64.98 -16.29 29.12
C ASN A 121 -63.80 -16.56 30.08
N GLY A 122 -62.60 -16.92 29.58
CA GLY A 122 -61.39 -17.18 30.39
C GLY A 122 -61.43 -18.48 31.24
N GLY A 123 -62.55 -19.21 31.25
CA GLY A 123 -62.72 -20.43 32.02
C GLY A 123 -61.77 -21.54 31.57
N THR A 124 -61.06 -22.16 32.52
CA THR A 124 -60.11 -23.24 32.29
C THR A 124 -60.58 -24.55 32.94
N TYR A 125 -60.50 -25.65 32.20
CA TYR A 125 -60.95 -26.99 32.63
C TYR A 125 -59.87 -28.03 32.26
N ASP A 126 -59.49 -28.89 33.21
CA ASP A 126 -58.61 -30.03 32.93
C ASP A 126 -59.45 -31.28 32.63
N LEU A 127 -59.25 -31.93 31.48
CA LEU A 127 -59.96 -33.18 31.10
C LEU A 127 -59.38 -34.45 31.75
N GLY A 128 -58.50 -34.29 32.74
CA GLY A 128 -57.82 -35.39 33.43
C GLY A 128 -56.65 -35.99 32.64
N PRO A 129 -56.01 -37.03 33.20
CA PRO A 129 -54.93 -37.74 32.53
C PRO A 129 -55.47 -38.74 31.50
N TYR A 130 -54.91 -38.72 30.30
CA TYR A 130 -55.16 -39.74 29.26
C TYR A 130 -54.00 -40.75 29.22
N THR A 131 -54.33 -42.04 29.16
CA THR A 131 -53.36 -43.13 28.96
C THR A 131 -53.51 -43.64 27.52
N PRO A 132 -52.45 -43.66 26.70
CA PRO A 132 -52.57 -43.99 25.28
C PRO A 132 -52.81 -45.49 25.08
N SER A 133 -53.77 -45.85 24.23
CA SER A 133 -54.15 -47.25 24.01
C SER A 133 -53.16 -47.98 23.10
N VAL A 134 -52.37 -48.88 23.69
CA VAL A 134 -51.52 -49.89 23.03
C VAL A 134 -50.36 -49.33 22.20
N VAL A 135 -49.20 -49.21 22.84
CA VAL A 135 -47.91 -49.06 22.13
C VAL A 135 -47.60 -50.34 21.36
N ARG A 136 -47.42 -50.24 20.03
CA ARG A 136 -46.75 -51.25 19.20
C ARG A 136 -45.65 -50.54 18.42
N PHE A 137 -44.44 -51.07 18.47
CA PHE A 137 -43.33 -50.64 17.62
C PHE A 137 -43.63 -51.05 16.16
N PRO A 138 -43.88 -50.10 15.22
CA PRO A 138 -44.24 -50.43 13.84
C PRO A 138 -42.99 -50.63 12.96
N SER A 139 -41.92 -49.95 13.31
CA SER A 139 -40.56 -50.00 12.75
C SER A 139 -39.57 -49.67 13.88
N LYS A 140 -38.26 -49.68 13.59
CA LYS A 140 -37.22 -49.56 14.64
C LYS A 140 -37.16 -48.20 15.34
N ASP A 141 -37.61 -47.14 14.68
CA ASP A 141 -37.20 -45.77 15.03
C ASP A 141 -38.38 -44.83 15.36
N VAL A 142 -39.63 -45.32 15.32
CA VAL A 142 -40.85 -44.47 15.42
C VAL A 142 -41.83 -44.97 16.48
N LEU A 143 -42.21 -44.07 17.39
CA LEU A 143 -43.28 -44.25 18.38
C LEU A 143 -44.56 -43.52 17.90
N ARG A 144 -45.66 -44.27 17.74
CA ARG A 144 -46.97 -43.74 17.35
C ARG A 144 -47.96 -43.74 18.52
N PHE A 145 -48.75 -42.68 18.64
CA PHE A 145 -49.85 -42.60 19.59
C PHE A 145 -51.01 -41.76 19.02
N SER A 146 -52.23 -41.97 19.53
CA SER A 146 -53.43 -41.30 19.03
C SER A 146 -54.52 -41.13 20.10
N PHE A 147 -55.28 -40.03 20.00
CA PHE A 147 -56.50 -39.80 20.77
C PHE A 147 -57.52 -38.98 19.97
N GLU A 148 -58.79 -39.02 20.38
CA GLU A 148 -59.87 -38.20 19.81
C GLU A 148 -60.20 -37.04 20.76
N LEU A 149 -60.45 -35.84 20.20
CA LEU A 149 -60.70 -34.61 20.94
C LEU A 149 -61.81 -33.80 20.27
N THR A 150 -62.82 -33.34 21.02
CA THR A 150 -63.78 -32.34 20.53
C THR A 150 -63.50 -30.99 21.18
N VAL A 151 -63.27 -29.98 20.35
CA VAL A 151 -62.93 -28.60 20.74
C VAL A 151 -64.14 -27.69 20.48
N PRO A 152 -64.82 -27.17 21.52
CA PRO A 152 -65.95 -26.25 21.37
C PRO A 152 -65.54 -24.92 20.72
N ALA A 153 -66.44 -24.27 20.00
CA ALA A 153 -66.22 -22.94 19.41
C ALA A 153 -65.55 -21.94 20.37
N ASN A 154 -64.62 -21.12 19.86
CA ASN A 154 -63.87 -20.09 20.62
C ASN A 154 -63.14 -20.65 21.85
N THR A 155 -62.52 -21.83 21.72
CA THR A 155 -61.84 -22.51 22.82
C THR A 155 -60.45 -22.94 22.38
N LYS A 156 -59.42 -22.54 23.13
CA LYS A 156 -58.05 -23.01 22.97
C LYS A 156 -57.85 -24.25 23.82
N VAL A 157 -57.32 -25.31 23.24
CA VAL A 157 -56.92 -26.51 23.98
C VAL A 157 -55.41 -26.57 24.02
N TRP A 158 -54.84 -26.99 25.14
CA TRP A 158 -53.44 -27.35 25.32
C TRP A 158 -53.35 -28.86 25.56
N VAL A 159 -52.40 -29.52 24.90
CA VAL A 159 -52.12 -30.95 25.08
C VAL A 159 -50.71 -31.09 25.65
N LEU A 160 -50.61 -31.56 26.90
CA LEU A 160 -49.36 -31.81 27.62
C LEU A 160 -49.02 -33.31 27.59
N TRP A 161 -47.71 -33.62 27.60
CA TRP A 161 -47.16 -34.97 27.56
C TRP A 161 -46.13 -35.20 28.69
N GLU A 162 -45.85 -36.47 28.99
CA GLU A 162 -44.84 -36.96 29.93
C GLU A 162 -44.22 -38.24 29.34
N ASN A 163 -42.88 -38.36 29.36
CA ASN A 163 -42.12 -39.49 28.83
C ASN A 163 -40.97 -39.87 29.79
N HIS A 164 -40.59 -41.14 29.80
CA HIS A 164 -39.48 -41.66 30.61
C HIS A 164 -38.55 -42.51 29.74
N LEU A 165 -37.26 -42.18 29.75
CA LEU A 165 -36.20 -42.81 28.94
C LEU A 165 -35.08 -43.30 29.86
N ALA A 166 -34.86 -44.61 29.89
CA ALA A 166 -33.85 -45.25 30.72
C ALA A 166 -32.69 -45.81 29.87
N SER A 167 -31.51 -45.90 30.49
CA SER A 167 -30.30 -46.50 29.91
C SER A 167 -29.86 -47.70 30.76
N THR A 168 -29.44 -48.78 30.10
CA THR A 168 -29.07 -50.06 30.73
C THR A 168 -27.73 -50.55 30.21
N GLY A 169 -26.64 -50.36 30.97
CA GLY A 169 -25.37 -51.05 30.64
C GLY A 169 -24.03 -50.36 30.91
N GLY A 170 -23.91 -49.43 31.86
CA GLY A 170 -22.66 -49.16 32.59
C GLY A 170 -21.35 -48.87 31.82
N THR A 171 -21.41 -48.48 30.55
CA THR A 171 -20.23 -48.19 29.71
C THR A 171 -20.17 -46.72 29.33
N ASN A 172 -19.14 -46.01 29.83
CA ASN A 172 -18.96 -44.58 29.59
C ASN A 172 -18.57 -44.31 28.12
N LEU A 173 -19.29 -43.39 27.46
CA LEU A 173 -19.13 -43.09 26.02
C LEU A 173 -18.36 -41.79 25.72
N PHE A 174 -18.03 -40.99 26.74
CA PHE A 174 -17.43 -39.67 26.60
C PHE A 174 -16.15 -39.54 27.42
N ASP A 175 -15.20 -38.74 26.90
CA ASP A 175 -13.89 -38.44 27.47
C ASP A 175 -13.83 -36.91 27.67
N SER A 176 -13.11 -36.44 28.69
CA SER A 176 -13.60 -35.33 29.52
C SER A 176 -12.66 -34.11 29.56
N THR A 177 -12.89 -33.14 28.67
CA THR A 177 -12.30 -31.79 28.76
C THR A 177 -13.28 -30.64 28.52
N GLU A 178 -14.42 -30.85 27.86
CA GLU A 178 -15.51 -29.88 27.80
C GLU A 178 -16.87 -30.55 28.08
N ILE A 179 -17.67 -29.89 28.93
CA ILE A 179 -19.02 -30.29 29.39
C ILE A 179 -19.04 -31.46 30.39
N ASP A 180 -18.88 -31.12 31.66
CA ASP A 180 -19.50 -31.85 32.79
C ASP A 180 -21.03 -31.87 32.63
N MET A 181 -21.76 -32.90 33.06
CA MET A 181 -21.36 -34.23 33.54
C MET A 181 -22.51 -35.18 33.19
N GLY A 182 -22.23 -36.46 32.89
CA GLY A 182 -22.49 -37.52 33.91
C GLY A 182 -24.11 -40.41 33.60
N ALA A 183 -23.97 -41.52 34.39
CA ALA A 183 -25.03 -41.87 35.35
C ALA A 183 -24.60 -41.38 36.75
N SER A 184 -25.55 -40.95 37.60
CA SER A 184 -25.33 -40.15 38.83
C SER A 184 -24.84 -38.72 38.57
N TYR A 185 -25.75 -37.74 38.59
CA TYR A 185 -25.58 -36.34 38.11
C TYR A 185 -25.38 -36.19 36.58
N TRP A 186 -26.38 -36.52 35.75
CA TRP A 186 -26.31 -36.36 34.29
C TRP A 186 -27.52 -35.64 33.65
N PRO A 187 -27.41 -35.12 32.40
CA PRO A 187 -28.38 -34.19 31.82
C PRO A 187 -29.28 -34.90 30.80
N GLY A 188 -30.60 -34.80 31.00
CA GLY A 188 -31.61 -35.45 30.16
C GLY A 188 -31.68 -34.98 28.70
N ALA A 189 -32.45 -35.71 27.90
CA ALA A 189 -32.49 -35.63 26.43
C ALA A 189 -32.88 -34.26 25.85
N ARG A 190 -32.40 -33.99 24.63
CA ARG A 190 -32.88 -32.89 23.77
C ARG A 190 -33.98 -33.42 22.84
N LEU A 191 -35.16 -32.81 22.86
CA LEU A 191 -36.28 -33.16 21.98
C LEU A 191 -36.53 -32.01 20.98
N HIS A 192 -36.56 -32.34 19.68
CA HIS A 192 -37.08 -31.46 18.62
C HIS A 192 -38.39 -32.06 18.09
N VAL A 193 -39.32 -31.21 17.65
CA VAL A 193 -40.56 -31.62 16.96
C VAL A 193 -40.91 -30.59 15.89
N GLN A 194 -41.08 -31.03 14.65
CA GLN A 194 -41.52 -30.19 13.52
C GLN A 194 -42.86 -30.71 12.99
N ALA A 195 -43.93 -29.92 13.10
CA ALA A 195 -45.25 -30.34 12.62
C ALA A 195 -45.41 -30.10 11.10
N SER A 196 -46.02 -31.05 10.38
CA SER A 196 -46.47 -30.88 9.00
C SER A 196 -47.91 -31.35 8.78
N LEU A 197 -48.56 -30.74 7.79
CA LEU A 197 -49.94 -30.98 7.37
C LEU A 197 -49.97 -31.02 5.83
N THR A 198 -50.66 -32.00 5.25
CA THR A 198 -50.82 -32.15 3.79
C THR A 198 -52.24 -32.57 3.44
N GLY A 199 -52.83 -31.91 2.44
CA GLY A 199 -54.16 -32.19 1.88
C GLY A 199 -55.21 -31.13 2.25
N ASP A 200 -55.76 -30.32 1.33
CA ASP A 200 -55.47 -30.17 -0.11
C ASP A 200 -55.66 -28.70 -0.55
N VAL A 201 -54.69 -27.83 -0.22
CA VAL A 201 -54.46 -26.55 -0.95
C VAL A 201 -52.96 -26.30 -1.00
N GLU A 202 -52.39 -26.18 -2.20
CA GLU A 202 -50.96 -25.91 -2.39
C GLU A 202 -50.68 -24.41 -2.16
N GLY A 203 -50.07 -24.08 -1.01
CA GLY A 203 -49.83 -22.69 -0.62
C GLY A 203 -48.87 -22.54 0.56
N GLN A 204 -47.60 -22.28 0.27
CA GLN A 204 -46.58 -22.02 1.28
C GLN A 204 -46.87 -20.69 2.01
N ARG A 205 -46.97 -20.72 3.34
CA ARG A 205 -46.97 -19.53 4.19
C ARG A 205 -45.80 -19.55 5.17
N THR A 206 -45.01 -18.48 5.17
CA THR A 206 -43.99 -18.24 6.18
C THR A 206 -44.66 -17.78 7.48
N VAL A 207 -44.35 -18.44 8.59
CA VAL A 207 -44.62 -17.92 9.94
C VAL A 207 -43.30 -17.32 10.46
N PRO A 208 -43.24 -16.01 10.79
CA PRO A 208 -42.04 -15.41 11.34
C PRO A 208 -41.82 -15.91 12.77
N ILE A 209 -40.80 -16.74 12.97
CA ILE A 209 -40.34 -17.17 14.29
C ILE A 209 -39.45 -16.06 14.87
N MET A 210 -39.91 -15.37 15.91
CA MET A 210 -39.02 -14.47 16.66
C MET A 210 -37.99 -15.30 17.43
N ARG A 211 -36.72 -15.21 17.01
CA ARG A 211 -35.58 -15.74 17.75
C ARG A 211 -35.39 -14.96 19.06
N PRO A 212 -35.10 -15.61 20.19
CA PRO A 212 -34.13 -15.05 21.14
C PRO A 212 -32.83 -14.86 20.36
N GLY A 213 -32.42 -13.60 20.17
CA GLY A 213 -31.53 -13.23 19.08
C GLY A 213 -30.16 -13.93 19.10
N ILE A 214 -29.82 -14.54 17.96
CA ILE A 214 -28.55 -14.14 17.33
C ILE A 214 -28.76 -12.66 16.99
N PRO A 215 -27.92 -11.71 17.42
CA PRO A 215 -28.05 -10.33 16.99
C PRO A 215 -28.07 -10.31 15.46
N LEU A 216 -29.04 -9.63 14.88
CA LEU A 216 -29.03 -9.44 13.44
C LEU A 216 -27.82 -8.55 13.16
N GLN A 217 -26.90 -9.03 12.33
CA GLN A 217 -25.62 -8.38 12.05
C GLN A 217 -25.55 -8.09 10.57
N ALA A 218 -24.90 -6.98 10.20
CA ALA A 218 -24.46 -6.73 8.84
C ALA A 218 -22.96 -6.97 8.72
N THR A 219 -22.51 -7.35 7.54
CA THR A 219 -21.08 -7.49 7.21
C THR A 219 -20.65 -6.42 6.22
N ILE A 220 -19.41 -5.94 6.37
CA ILE A 220 -18.80 -4.90 5.54
C ILE A 220 -17.39 -5.37 5.22
N SER A 221 -17.06 -5.56 3.93
CA SER A 221 -15.81 -6.20 3.52
C SER A 221 -15.31 -5.74 2.15
N GLY A 222 -14.02 -5.94 1.91
CA GLY A 222 -13.32 -5.61 0.67
C GLY A 222 -11.91 -6.19 0.66
N VAL A 223 -11.14 -5.83 -0.36
CA VAL A 223 -9.74 -6.22 -0.54
C VAL A 223 -8.88 -4.96 -0.59
N LYS A 224 -7.79 -4.95 0.18
CA LYS A 224 -6.64 -4.06 -0.05
C LYS A 224 -5.77 -4.69 -1.13
N PHE A 225 -5.60 -4.02 -2.26
CA PHE A 225 -4.78 -4.51 -3.37
C PHE A 225 -3.60 -3.58 -3.67
N HIS A 226 -2.61 -4.13 -4.36
CA HIS A 226 -1.49 -3.44 -4.97
C HIS A 226 -1.93 -2.97 -6.36
N ASP A 227 -2.22 -1.68 -6.48
CA ASP A 227 -2.63 -1.03 -7.72
C ASP A 227 -1.37 -0.57 -8.47
N VAL A 228 -0.99 -1.25 -9.54
CA VAL A 228 0.33 -1.15 -10.18
C VAL A 228 0.34 -0.10 -11.30
N ASP A 229 -0.80 0.16 -11.95
CA ASP A 229 -0.92 1.22 -12.97
C ASP A 229 -1.68 2.48 -12.51
N ALA A 230 -2.22 2.44 -11.28
CA ALA A 230 -2.93 3.49 -10.56
C ALA A 230 -4.35 3.81 -11.08
N ASP A 231 -4.99 2.97 -11.91
CA ASP A 231 -6.34 3.24 -12.43
C ASP A 231 -7.47 3.17 -11.37
N GLY A 232 -7.23 2.49 -10.25
CA GLY A 232 -8.18 2.34 -9.13
C GLY A 232 -9.07 1.08 -9.18
N VAL A 233 -8.76 0.09 -10.01
CA VAL A 233 -9.51 -1.17 -10.16
C VAL A 233 -8.57 -2.38 -10.04
N GLN A 234 -8.88 -3.33 -9.14
CA GLN A 234 -8.05 -4.53 -8.97
C GLN A 234 -8.08 -5.42 -10.23
N ASP A 235 -6.99 -5.40 -11.01
CA ASP A 235 -6.90 -6.07 -12.32
C ASP A 235 -6.13 -7.42 -12.27
N PRO A 236 -6.21 -8.30 -13.30
CA PRO A 236 -5.61 -9.65 -13.28
C PRO A 236 -4.07 -9.71 -13.21
N GLY A 237 -3.55 -9.56 -12.01
CA GLY A 237 -2.11 -9.56 -11.68
C GLY A 237 -1.82 -8.80 -10.38
N GLU A 238 -2.79 -8.03 -9.90
CA GLU A 238 -2.70 -7.19 -8.72
C GLU A 238 -3.01 -7.97 -7.44
N GLU A 239 -1.95 -8.31 -6.71
CA GLU A 239 -2.04 -9.12 -5.50
C GLU A 239 -2.60 -8.31 -4.31
N GLY A 240 -3.13 -9.02 -3.32
CA GLY A 240 -3.61 -8.42 -2.07
C GLY A 240 -2.44 -7.96 -1.19
N LEU A 241 -2.58 -6.81 -0.53
CA LEU A 241 -1.57 -6.30 0.39
C LEU A 241 -1.93 -6.62 1.85
N ALA A 242 -1.06 -7.39 2.51
CA ALA A 242 -1.16 -7.73 3.93
C ALA A 242 -0.68 -6.59 4.86
N ASP A 243 -1.02 -6.68 6.15
CA ASP A 243 -0.63 -5.76 7.24
C ASP A 243 -1.15 -4.31 7.08
N TRP A 244 -2.13 -4.05 6.20
CA TRP A 244 -2.81 -2.75 6.11
C TRP A 244 -3.93 -2.65 7.15
N THR A 245 -3.93 -1.57 7.93
CA THR A 245 -5.01 -1.30 8.88
C THR A 245 -6.17 -0.61 8.17
N ILE A 246 -7.35 -1.23 8.20
CA ILE A 246 -8.61 -0.64 7.76
C ILE A 246 -9.42 -0.25 9.00
N GLN A 247 -10.07 0.91 8.96
CA GLN A 247 -10.82 1.50 10.08
C GLN A 247 -12.29 1.67 9.74
N LEU A 248 -13.15 1.20 10.65
CA LEU A 248 -14.59 1.42 10.59
C LEU A 248 -15.00 2.52 11.56
N PHE A 249 -15.57 3.60 11.04
CA PHE A 249 -16.20 4.66 11.80
C PHE A 249 -17.72 4.57 11.71
N ARG A 250 -18.42 5.01 12.77
CA ARG A 250 -19.88 5.21 12.78
C ARG A 250 -20.21 6.66 13.10
N LYS A 251 -21.26 7.17 12.47
CA LYS A 251 -21.78 8.54 12.66
C LYS A 251 -22.68 8.57 13.89
N VAL A 252 -22.34 9.38 14.89
CA VAL A 252 -23.13 9.58 16.12
C VAL A 252 -23.16 11.07 16.44
N ASP A 253 -24.34 11.63 16.65
CA ASP A 253 -24.56 13.07 16.88
C ASP A 253 -23.86 14.00 15.85
N ASN A 254 -23.77 13.52 14.60
CA ASN A 254 -23.08 14.11 13.44
C ASN A 254 -21.53 14.02 13.43
N ASP A 255 -20.90 13.46 14.48
CA ASP A 255 -19.45 13.21 14.52
C ASP A 255 -19.09 11.75 14.16
N TRP A 256 -17.89 11.57 13.60
CA TRP A 256 -17.35 10.25 13.25
C TRP A 256 -16.60 9.63 14.43
N ASN A 257 -17.10 8.51 14.94
CA ASN A 257 -16.51 7.76 16.03
C ASN A 257 -15.91 6.46 15.50
N LEU A 258 -14.64 6.17 15.82
CA LEU A 258 -14.02 4.87 15.50
C LEU A 258 -14.72 3.78 16.31
N VAL A 259 -15.17 2.71 15.65
CA VAL A 259 -15.91 1.61 16.28
C VAL A 259 -15.26 0.24 16.08
N ASP A 260 -14.47 0.05 15.02
CA ASP A 260 -13.75 -1.20 14.77
C ASP A 260 -12.49 -0.96 13.90
N THR A 261 -11.54 -1.89 13.93
CA THR A 261 -10.31 -1.87 13.13
C THR A 261 -9.89 -3.29 12.74
N ASP A 262 -9.62 -3.51 11.47
CA ASP A 262 -9.16 -4.80 10.94
C ASP A 262 -7.78 -4.65 10.29
N ILE A 263 -7.04 -5.75 10.15
CA ILE A 263 -5.72 -5.80 9.53
C ILE A 263 -5.74 -6.85 8.43
N THR A 264 -5.38 -6.44 7.21
CA THR A 264 -5.49 -7.29 6.02
C THR A 264 -4.52 -8.47 6.07
N GLY A 265 -5.01 -9.65 5.67
CA GLY A 265 -4.19 -10.86 5.57
C GLY A 265 -3.44 -10.96 4.23
N ASP A 266 -2.74 -12.08 4.02
CA ASP A 266 -1.95 -12.41 2.81
C ASP A 266 -2.71 -12.21 1.47
N GLU A 267 -4.04 -12.32 1.48
CA GLU A 267 -4.92 -12.14 0.31
C GLU A 267 -5.53 -10.72 0.23
N GLY A 268 -5.05 -9.76 1.04
CA GLY A 268 -5.55 -8.38 1.11
C GLY A 268 -6.93 -8.20 1.74
N TYR A 269 -7.65 -9.29 2.04
CA TYR A 269 -9.03 -9.25 2.52
C TYR A 269 -9.18 -8.65 3.94
N TYR A 270 -10.25 -7.90 4.16
CA TYR A 270 -10.71 -7.42 5.47
C TYR A 270 -12.23 -7.57 5.64
N ILE A 271 -12.71 -7.70 6.89
CA ILE A 271 -14.15 -7.81 7.21
C ILE A 271 -14.52 -7.25 8.59
N PHE A 272 -15.50 -6.35 8.61
CA PHE A 272 -16.19 -5.90 9.82
C PHE A 272 -17.55 -6.59 9.99
N THR A 273 -17.98 -6.78 11.24
CA THR A 273 -19.32 -7.31 11.59
C THR A 273 -20.03 -6.35 12.55
N VAL A 274 -21.06 -5.64 12.08
CA VAL A 274 -21.75 -4.61 12.87
C VAL A 274 -23.08 -5.10 13.46
N THR A 275 -23.35 -4.72 14.72
CA THR A 275 -24.54 -5.11 15.49
C THR A 275 -25.57 -4.00 15.66
N GLU A 276 -25.33 -2.80 15.13
CA GLU A 276 -26.25 -1.67 15.14
C GLU A 276 -26.45 -1.08 13.73
N THR A 277 -27.60 -0.44 13.48
CA THR A 277 -27.84 0.31 12.24
C THR A 277 -27.22 1.70 12.27
N GLY A 278 -27.09 2.32 11.10
CA GLY A 278 -26.78 3.74 10.95
C GLY A 278 -25.80 4.01 9.82
N THR A 279 -25.33 5.26 9.72
CA THR A 279 -24.31 5.64 8.74
C THR A 279 -22.92 5.24 9.25
N TYR A 280 -22.21 4.44 8.45
CA TYR A 280 -20.85 3.99 8.67
C TYR A 280 -19.90 4.58 7.61
N LYS A 281 -18.60 4.61 7.92
CA LYS A 281 -17.55 5.01 6.99
C LYS A 281 -16.33 4.11 7.13
N VAL A 282 -15.87 3.56 6.02
CA VAL A 282 -14.66 2.72 5.95
C VAL A 282 -13.52 3.54 5.37
N VAL A 283 -12.37 3.55 6.03
CA VAL A 283 -11.16 4.31 5.64
C VAL A 283 -9.93 3.44 5.88
N GLU A 284 -8.93 3.48 5.00
CA GLU A 284 -7.62 2.91 5.31
C GLU A 284 -6.77 3.84 6.19
N VAL A 285 -5.78 3.29 6.89
CA VAL A 285 -4.71 4.09 7.51
C VAL A 285 -3.61 4.33 6.48
N PHE A 286 -3.35 5.60 6.19
CA PHE A 286 -2.23 6.04 5.35
C PHE A 286 -0.90 5.38 5.77
N GLN A 287 -0.26 4.69 4.83
CA GLN A 287 1.12 4.25 4.95
C GLN A 287 2.06 5.22 4.23
N ASP A 288 3.20 5.51 4.83
CA ASP A 288 4.22 6.33 4.18
C ASP A 288 4.91 5.55 3.05
N GLY A 289 5.44 6.28 2.06
CA GLY A 289 5.91 5.69 0.79
C GLY A 289 4.80 5.28 -0.19
N TRP A 290 3.52 5.24 0.20
CA TRP A 290 2.40 4.88 -0.68
C TRP A 290 1.50 6.06 -1.05
N MET A 291 0.70 5.88 -2.09
CA MET A 291 -0.45 6.72 -2.44
C MET A 291 -1.70 5.85 -2.63
N GLN A 292 -2.83 6.29 -2.06
CA GLN A 292 -4.14 5.68 -2.29
C GLN A 292 -4.70 6.08 -3.65
N THR A 293 -5.16 5.11 -4.42
CA THR A 293 -5.79 5.26 -5.74
C THR A 293 -7.30 4.96 -5.66
N ALA A 294 -7.69 3.95 -4.88
CA ALA A 294 -9.08 3.57 -4.68
C ALA A 294 -9.51 3.52 -3.19
N PRO A 295 -10.79 3.86 -2.88
CA PRO A 295 -11.72 4.58 -3.74
C PRO A 295 -11.28 6.05 -3.93
N ALA A 296 -11.71 6.70 -5.02
CA ALA A 296 -11.31 8.07 -5.38
C ALA A 296 -11.70 9.19 -4.37
N LEU A 297 -12.44 8.87 -3.30
CA LEU A 297 -12.72 9.79 -2.17
C LEU A 297 -11.82 9.53 -0.94
N GLY A 298 -10.98 8.50 -0.98
CA GLY A 298 -10.20 7.99 0.16
C GLY A 298 -10.99 7.08 1.12
N TYR A 299 -12.33 7.07 1.01
CA TYR A 299 -13.22 6.32 1.91
C TYR A 299 -14.53 5.91 1.24
N TYR A 300 -15.22 4.95 1.85
CA TYR A 300 -16.62 4.60 1.56
C TYR A 300 -17.53 5.11 2.69
N GLU A 301 -18.67 5.73 2.38
CA GLU A 301 -19.74 6.06 3.34
C GLU A 301 -21.00 5.26 3.00
N LEU A 302 -21.59 4.60 3.99
CA LEU A 302 -22.61 3.55 3.85
C LEU A 302 -23.76 3.83 4.84
N ASP A 303 -25.02 3.73 4.42
CA ASP A 303 -26.14 3.60 5.36
C ASP A 303 -26.49 2.12 5.50
N VAL A 304 -26.31 1.56 6.70
CA VAL A 304 -26.35 0.11 6.95
C VAL A 304 -27.57 -0.30 7.77
N GLU A 305 -28.35 -1.24 7.23
CA GLU A 305 -29.39 -1.97 7.95
C GLU A 305 -28.87 -3.34 8.43
N LEU A 306 -29.42 -3.87 9.52
CA LEU A 306 -28.96 -5.14 10.08
C LEU A 306 -29.42 -6.31 9.21
N GLY A 307 -28.47 -7.15 8.82
CA GLY A 307 -28.67 -8.21 7.84
C GLY A 307 -28.12 -7.89 6.45
N ASP A 308 -27.62 -6.66 6.23
CA ASP A 308 -26.91 -6.29 5.01
C ASP A 308 -25.61 -7.09 4.81
N THR A 309 -25.13 -7.11 3.57
CA THR A 309 -23.83 -7.67 3.20
C THR A 309 -23.19 -6.74 2.17
N TRP A 310 -22.26 -5.92 2.63
CA TRP A 310 -21.50 -4.98 1.80
C TRP A 310 -20.14 -5.61 1.44
N THR A 311 -19.85 -5.65 0.14
CA THR A 311 -18.69 -6.34 -0.46
C THR A 311 -18.18 -5.53 -1.65
N GLY A 312 -16.89 -5.59 -1.96
CA GLY A 312 -16.29 -4.80 -3.04
C GLY A 312 -16.05 -3.35 -2.63
N LEU A 313 -15.66 -3.15 -1.37
CA LEU A 313 -15.27 -1.87 -0.80
C LEU A 313 -13.74 -1.79 -0.80
N ASP A 314 -13.16 -1.89 -1.99
CA ASP A 314 -11.77 -2.26 -2.18
C ASP A 314 -10.85 -1.04 -2.17
N PHE A 315 -9.63 -1.22 -1.66
CA PHE A 315 -8.66 -0.16 -1.42
C PHE A 315 -7.39 -0.44 -2.24
N GLY A 316 -7.17 0.35 -3.29
CA GLY A 316 -6.00 0.27 -4.17
C GLY A 316 -4.95 1.30 -3.76
N ASN A 317 -3.68 0.89 -3.71
CA ASN A 317 -2.54 1.80 -3.50
C ASN A 317 -1.35 1.39 -4.36
N ILE A 318 -0.57 2.41 -4.75
CA ILE A 318 0.69 2.32 -5.49
C ILE A 318 1.84 2.87 -4.64
N MET A 319 3.05 2.30 -4.73
CA MET A 319 4.24 2.85 -4.09
C MET A 319 4.73 4.09 -4.84
N LEU A 320 5.37 5.00 -4.11
CA LEU A 320 5.98 6.21 -4.63
C LEU A 320 7.50 6.09 -4.60
N GLY A 321 8.14 6.33 -5.74
CA GLY A 321 9.59 6.40 -5.85
C GLY A 321 10.16 7.78 -5.47
N SER A 322 11.48 7.90 -5.60
CA SER A 322 12.21 9.16 -5.49
C SER A 322 13.26 9.30 -6.59
N ILE A 323 13.58 10.54 -6.96
CA ILE A 323 14.69 10.86 -7.88
C ILE A 323 15.66 11.78 -7.16
N SER A 324 16.92 11.37 -7.08
CA SER A 324 17.99 12.11 -6.41
C SER A 324 19.29 12.13 -7.19
N GLY A 325 20.25 12.92 -6.72
CA GLY A 325 21.60 13.06 -7.26
C GLY A 325 22.33 14.18 -6.54
N TYR A 326 23.57 14.47 -6.91
CA TYR A 326 24.39 15.49 -6.25
C TYR A 326 24.85 16.59 -7.20
N LYS A 327 25.19 17.73 -6.59
CA LYS A 327 25.80 18.89 -7.24
C LYS A 327 27.17 19.15 -6.62
N PHE A 328 28.21 19.04 -7.44
CA PHE A 328 29.60 19.25 -7.02
C PHE A 328 30.27 20.39 -7.80
N TYR A 329 31.45 20.79 -7.30
CA TYR A 329 32.31 21.79 -7.89
C TYR A 329 33.52 21.14 -8.54
N ASP A 330 33.45 20.94 -9.86
CA ASP A 330 34.46 20.24 -10.68
C ASP A 330 35.68 21.14 -10.93
N ALA A 331 36.39 21.48 -9.86
CA ALA A 331 37.55 22.37 -9.88
C ALA A 331 38.64 21.93 -10.88
N ASN A 332 38.71 20.64 -11.19
CA ASN A 332 39.67 20.08 -12.15
C ASN A 332 39.10 19.80 -13.56
N VAL A 333 37.83 20.15 -13.82
CA VAL A 333 37.08 20.08 -15.08
C VAL A 333 37.06 18.71 -15.78
N ASN A 334 37.07 17.61 -15.00
CA ASN A 334 37.16 16.25 -15.56
C ASN A 334 35.80 15.53 -15.72
N GLY A 335 34.71 16.13 -15.22
CA GLY A 335 33.34 15.61 -15.30
C GLY A 335 32.99 14.56 -14.25
N LYS A 336 33.73 14.48 -13.13
CA LYS A 336 33.49 13.54 -12.03
C LYS A 336 33.75 14.21 -10.68
N TRP A 337 33.00 13.82 -9.67
CA TRP A 337 33.25 14.28 -8.31
C TRP A 337 34.44 13.56 -7.70
N ASP A 338 35.60 14.21 -7.67
CA ASP A 338 36.80 13.68 -7.00
C ASP A 338 36.80 13.95 -5.49
N GLY A 339 37.48 13.11 -4.71
CA GLY A 339 37.48 13.17 -3.24
C GLY A 339 38.16 14.40 -2.60
N ASN A 340 38.66 15.33 -3.42
CA ASN A 340 39.18 16.64 -3.01
C ASN A 340 38.29 17.81 -3.46
N GLU A 341 37.14 17.53 -4.07
CA GLU A 341 36.19 18.51 -4.58
C GLU A 341 34.95 18.61 -3.68
N VAL A 342 34.32 19.78 -3.69
CA VAL A 342 33.30 20.15 -2.71
C VAL A 342 31.90 20.15 -3.32
N ALA A 343 30.92 19.82 -2.47
CA ALA A 343 29.51 20.01 -2.78
C ALA A 343 29.17 21.50 -3.02
N VAL A 344 28.18 21.75 -3.86
CA VAL A 344 27.60 23.08 -4.08
C VAL A 344 26.20 23.12 -3.46
N VAL A 345 26.04 23.93 -2.42
CA VAL A 345 24.78 24.09 -1.66
C VAL A 345 23.89 25.18 -2.27
N GLY A 346 22.58 24.98 -2.24
CA GLY A 346 21.59 25.96 -2.68
C GLY A 346 21.43 26.08 -4.21
N TRP A 347 21.97 25.14 -4.98
CA TRP A 347 21.77 25.08 -6.43
C TRP A 347 20.35 24.57 -6.74
N LYS A 348 19.66 25.23 -7.66
CA LYS A 348 18.28 24.89 -8.03
C LYS A 348 18.26 23.79 -9.10
N VAL A 349 17.43 22.78 -8.89
CA VAL A 349 17.20 21.66 -9.82
C VAL A 349 15.72 21.61 -10.15
N HIS A 350 15.39 21.26 -11.40
CA HIS A 350 14.05 21.24 -11.96
C HIS A 350 13.72 19.83 -12.45
N LEU A 351 12.61 19.27 -11.94
CA LEU A 351 12.02 18.03 -12.42
C LEU A 351 10.80 18.37 -13.27
N THR A 352 10.78 17.89 -14.50
CA THR A 352 9.59 17.89 -15.37
C THR A 352 9.26 16.47 -15.78
N GLY A 353 7.99 16.16 -16.06
CA GLY A 353 7.63 14.83 -16.52
C GLY A 353 6.13 14.62 -16.70
N ILE A 354 5.80 13.39 -17.09
CA ILE A 354 4.43 12.85 -17.12
C ILE A 354 4.43 11.58 -16.27
N ASN A 355 3.58 11.56 -15.23
CA ASN A 355 3.39 10.37 -14.41
C ASN A 355 2.47 9.34 -15.10
N ILE A 356 2.35 8.14 -14.53
CA ILE A 356 1.57 7.02 -15.08
C ILE A 356 0.10 7.38 -15.35
N LEU A 357 -0.50 8.24 -14.51
CA LEU A 357 -1.85 8.79 -14.67
C LEU A 357 -1.98 9.87 -15.78
N GLY A 358 -0.93 10.12 -16.57
CA GLY A 358 -0.89 11.17 -17.58
C GLY A 358 -0.78 12.59 -17.01
N GLY A 359 -0.57 12.74 -15.70
CA GLY A 359 -0.46 14.02 -15.01
C GLY A 359 0.91 14.67 -15.21
N THR A 360 0.91 15.95 -15.60
CA THR A 360 2.15 16.74 -15.73
C THR A 360 2.75 17.08 -14.38
N VAL A 361 4.05 16.83 -14.24
CA VAL A 361 4.86 17.17 -13.07
C VAL A 361 5.79 18.35 -13.42
N ASP A 362 5.83 19.35 -12.54
CA ASP A 362 6.67 20.56 -12.62
C ASP A 362 7.12 20.92 -11.20
N LEU A 363 8.28 20.41 -10.77
CA LEU A 363 8.76 20.50 -9.38
C LEU A 363 10.19 21.05 -9.31
N TYR A 364 10.51 21.74 -8.22
CA TYR A 364 11.85 22.28 -7.99
C TYR A 364 12.41 21.83 -6.65
N ALA A 365 13.68 21.39 -6.66
CA ALA A 365 14.48 21.09 -5.48
C ALA A 365 15.66 22.06 -5.39
N PHE A 366 16.26 22.14 -4.21
CA PHE A 366 17.52 22.84 -3.97
C PHE A 366 18.51 21.88 -3.32
N THR A 367 19.80 22.02 -3.66
CA THR A 367 20.84 21.14 -3.12
C THR A 367 21.16 21.48 -1.67
N ASP A 368 21.31 20.45 -0.84
CA ASP A 368 21.60 20.59 0.59
C ASP A 368 23.08 20.86 0.89
N ALA A 369 23.47 20.83 2.18
CA ALA A 369 24.86 21.03 2.60
C ALA A 369 25.82 19.90 2.18
N SER A 370 25.31 18.75 1.75
CA SER A 370 26.07 17.66 1.11
C SER A 370 26.03 17.74 -0.42
N GLY A 371 25.33 18.73 -0.99
CA GLY A 371 25.11 18.88 -2.43
C GLY A 371 23.99 18.01 -2.97
N LYS A 372 23.29 17.23 -2.14
CA LYS A 372 22.22 16.32 -2.58
C LYS A 372 20.97 17.13 -2.95
N PHE A 373 20.36 16.83 -4.09
CA PHE A 373 18.95 17.16 -4.36
C PHE A 373 18.10 15.88 -4.30
N THR A 374 16.83 16.00 -3.97
CA THR A 374 15.88 14.86 -3.99
C THR A 374 14.48 15.36 -4.31
N PHE A 375 13.79 14.62 -5.16
CA PHE A 375 12.36 14.72 -5.43
C PHE A 375 11.72 13.45 -4.89
N GLU A 376 11.08 13.55 -3.72
CA GLU A 376 10.41 12.45 -3.04
C GLU A 376 8.95 12.33 -3.49
N ARG A 377 8.31 11.20 -3.18
CA ARG A 377 6.86 10.98 -3.38
C ARG A 377 6.40 11.06 -4.84
N LEU A 378 7.23 10.59 -5.77
CA LEU A 378 6.89 10.55 -7.20
C LEU A 378 6.10 9.27 -7.52
N LEU A 379 5.02 9.41 -8.30
CA LEU A 379 4.42 8.28 -8.99
C LEU A 379 5.36 7.76 -10.09
N PRO A 380 5.24 6.49 -10.52
CA PRO A 380 5.93 5.99 -11.70
C PRO A 380 5.71 6.88 -12.93
N GLY A 381 6.66 6.89 -13.86
CA GLY A 381 6.52 7.61 -15.12
C GLY A 381 7.80 8.22 -15.68
N ASN A 382 7.64 9.02 -16.73
CA ASN A 382 8.76 9.52 -17.53
C ASN A 382 9.13 10.95 -17.09
N TYR A 383 10.33 11.08 -16.53
CA TYR A 383 10.85 12.30 -15.93
C TYR A 383 12.11 12.80 -16.61
N THR A 384 12.35 14.10 -16.49
CA THR A 384 13.58 14.78 -16.92
C THR A 384 14.02 15.76 -15.84
N VAL A 385 15.20 15.51 -15.29
CA VAL A 385 15.88 16.37 -14.31
C VAL A 385 16.81 17.30 -15.07
N THR A 386 16.71 18.60 -14.81
CA THR A 386 17.55 19.64 -15.41
C THR A 386 18.08 20.57 -14.33
N GLU A 387 19.37 20.90 -14.39
CA GLU A 387 19.94 21.90 -13.48
C GLU A 387 19.55 23.33 -13.91
N VAL A 388 19.29 24.21 -12.94
CA VAL A 388 18.85 25.59 -13.21
C VAL A 388 19.96 26.57 -12.84
N PHE A 389 20.64 27.10 -13.85
CA PHE A 389 21.69 28.11 -13.66
C PHE A 389 21.14 29.39 -12.99
N PRO A 390 21.89 30.02 -12.07
CA PRO A 390 21.50 31.30 -11.49
C PRO A 390 21.51 32.42 -12.55
N PRO A 391 20.55 33.36 -12.52
CA PRO A 391 20.37 34.34 -13.59
C PRO A 391 21.44 35.44 -13.60
N ALA A 392 21.86 35.82 -14.81
CA ALA A 392 22.70 37.01 -15.03
C ALA A 392 21.98 38.31 -14.58
N PRO A 393 22.71 39.33 -14.10
CA PRO A 393 24.16 39.47 -14.07
C PRO A 393 24.77 39.11 -12.69
N GLN A 394 24.41 37.96 -12.12
CA GLN A 394 25.17 37.39 -10.99
C GLN A 394 26.55 36.94 -11.48
N ASN A 395 27.52 37.84 -11.33
CA ASN A 395 28.94 37.54 -11.48
C ASN A 395 29.36 36.68 -10.27
N PRO A 396 29.91 35.46 -10.46
CA PRO A 396 30.53 34.95 -11.68
C PRO A 396 29.70 33.98 -12.53
N THR A 397 30.06 33.91 -13.81
CA THR A 397 29.49 32.97 -14.78
C THR A 397 29.81 31.53 -14.39
N TRP A 398 28.78 30.74 -14.16
CA TRP A 398 28.87 29.29 -14.02
C TRP A 398 28.85 28.59 -15.37
N ILE A 399 29.58 27.48 -15.51
CA ILE A 399 29.61 26.61 -16.70
C ILE A 399 29.60 25.14 -16.24
N ALA A 400 28.73 24.32 -16.84
CA ALA A 400 28.72 22.87 -16.62
C ALA A 400 29.93 22.18 -17.27
N THR A 401 30.44 21.17 -16.58
CA THR A 401 31.46 20.24 -17.06
C THR A 401 30.85 18.84 -17.32
N THR A 402 29.69 18.54 -16.71
CA THR A 402 28.85 17.37 -17.01
C THR A 402 27.69 17.73 -17.96
N SER A 403 26.84 16.75 -18.28
CA SER A 403 25.51 17.03 -18.87
C SER A 403 24.66 17.88 -17.91
N THR A 404 23.92 18.85 -18.45
CA THR A 404 23.04 19.75 -17.67
C THR A 404 21.66 19.15 -17.36
N SER A 405 21.35 17.99 -17.93
CA SER A 405 20.10 17.26 -17.70
C SER A 405 20.24 15.76 -17.98
N PHE A 406 19.32 14.99 -17.42
CA PHE A 406 19.10 13.58 -17.75
C PHE A 406 17.60 13.25 -17.70
N SER A 407 17.20 12.17 -18.35
CA SER A 407 15.83 11.64 -18.30
C SER A 407 15.85 10.23 -17.72
N HIS A 408 14.82 9.88 -16.97
CA HIS A 408 14.64 8.58 -16.34
C HIS A 408 13.17 8.15 -16.41
N GLU A 409 12.94 6.86 -16.63
CA GLU A 409 11.62 6.23 -16.52
C GLU A 409 11.58 5.58 -15.14
N LEU A 410 10.93 6.25 -14.19
CA LEU A 410 10.90 5.87 -12.78
C LEU A 410 9.94 4.69 -12.61
N GLU A 411 10.48 3.57 -12.10
CA GLU A 411 9.70 2.39 -11.72
C GLU A 411 8.99 2.59 -10.37
N GLU A 412 8.05 1.70 -10.04
CA GLU A 412 7.33 1.74 -8.78
C GLU A 412 8.25 1.51 -7.57
N GLY A 413 8.14 2.39 -6.55
CA GLY A 413 8.96 2.33 -5.34
C GLY A 413 10.46 2.55 -5.57
N GLU A 414 10.88 2.99 -6.76
CA GLU A 414 12.30 3.15 -7.09
C GLU A 414 12.93 4.37 -6.39
N ASP A 415 13.96 4.14 -5.58
CA ASP A 415 14.85 5.20 -5.08
C ASP A 415 15.99 5.47 -6.08
N TYR A 416 15.70 6.18 -7.16
CA TYR A 416 16.67 6.43 -8.22
C TYR A 416 17.73 7.46 -7.81
N VAL A 417 19.00 7.09 -7.97
CA VAL A 417 20.15 8.00 -7.85
C VAL A 417 20.73 8.22 -9.24
N GLY A 418 20.40 9.36 -9.83
CA GLY A 418 20.81 9.75 -11.17
C GLY A 418 22.22 10.34 -11.25
N PRO A 419 22.67 10.69 -12.47
CA PRO A 419 23.97 11.33 -12.69
C PRO A 419 24.15 12.65 -11.95
N ASP A 420 25.36 12.88 -11.43
CA ASP A 420 25.72 14.10 -10.73
C ASP A 420 25.98 15.28 -11.68
N PHE A 421 25.66 16.49 -11.21
CA PHE A 421 25.86 17.75 -11.92
C PHE A 421 27.17 18.42 -11.47
N GLY A 422 28.19 18.44 -12.33
CA GLY A 422 29.49 19.09 -12.13
C GLY A 422 29.59 20.41 -12.88
N ASN A 423 29.97 21.49 -12.17
CA ASN A 423 30.10 22.82 -12.76
C ASN A 423 31.27 23.58 -12.12
N VAL A 424 31.85 24.51 -12.88
CA VAL A 424 32.81 25.51 -12.40
C VAL A 424 32.25 26.92 -12.48
N CYS A 425 32.86 27.85 -11.74
CA CYS A 425 32.60 29.29 -11.88
C CYS A 425 33.84 30.05 -12.37
N LEU A 426 33.61 31.07 -13.19
CA LEU A 426 34.66 31.80 -13.90
C LEU A 426 34.88 33.21 -13.34
N VAL A 427 36.11 33.47 -12.90
CA VAL A 427 36.58 34.81 -12.51
C VAL A 427 37.36 35.48 -13.62
N HIS A 428 37.52 36.81 -13.56
CA HIS A 428 38.45 37.51 -14.45
C HIS A 428 39.88 37.03 -14.17
N GLY A 429 40.63 36.69 -15.22
CA GLY A 429 42.05 36.37 -15.10
C GLY A 429 42.85 37.53 -14.50
N ALA A 430 43.94 37.21 -13.80
CA ALA A 430 44.73 38.17 -13.05
C ALA A 430 46.23 37.80 -13.02
N GLY A 431 47.05 38.75 -12.58
CA GLY A 431 48.48 38.57 -12.33
C GLY A 431 49.39 38.69 -13.57
N GLY A 432 48.94 38.19 -14.72
CA GLY A 432 49.70 38.15 -15.98
C GLY A 432 50.33 39.49 -16.39
N ARG A 433 51.59 39.44 -16.84
CA ARG A 433 52.38 40.60 -17.28
C ARG A 433 52.67 40.55 -18.78
N THR A 434 52.57 41.71 -19.43
CA THR A 434 52.71 41.86 -20.88
C THR A 434 54.18 41.83 -21.33
N LEU A 435 54.40 41.71 -22.65
CA LEU A 435 55.72 41.89 -23.27
C LEU A 435 56.34 43.27 -22.93
N GLY A 436 55.51 44.29 -22.73
CA GLY A 436 55.91 45.63 -22.30
C GLY A 436 56.38 45.71 -20.83
N PHE A 437 55.96 44.76 -19.98
CA PHE A 437 56.55 44.57 -18.65
C PHE A 437 57.92 43.91 -18.76
N TRP A 438 57.99 42.76 -19.43
CA TRP A 438 59.20 41.94 -19.53
C TRP A 438 60.34 42.58 -20.33
N SER A 439 60.06 43.56 -21.20
CA SER A 439 61.08 44.37 -21.90
C SER A 439 61.49 45.66 -21.18
N ASN A 440 60.80 46.07 -20.11
CA ASN A 440 61.13 47.28 -19.36
C ASN A 440 62.08 47.00 -18.17
N LYS A 441 62.57 48.06 -17.51
CA LYS A 441 63.56 47.97 -16.43
C LYS A 441 63.15 47.04 -15.28
N ASN A 442 61.85 46.94 -14.98
CA ASN A 442 61.34 46.18 -13.84
C ASN A 442 61.28 44.68 -14.17
N GLY A 443 60.67 44.29 -15.30
CA GLY A 443 60.69 42.89 -15.73
C GLY A 443 62.11 42.39 -16.02
N GLN A 444 62.95 43.23 -16.64
CA GLN A 444 64.37 42.94 -16.85
C GLN A 444 65.19 42.86 -15.55
N ALA A 445 64.74 43.44 -14.44
CA ALA A 445 65.41 43.24 -13.15
C ALA A 445 65.24 41.81 -12.64
N LEU A 446 64.03 41.24 -12.77
CA LEU A 446 63.65 39.94 -12.25
C LEU A 446 64.36 38.76 -12.93
N ILE A 447 64.56 38.81 -14.26
CA ILE A 447 65.17 37.72 -15.04
C ILE A 447 66.49 37.23 -14.42
N THR A 448 66.62 35.92 -14.23
CA THR A 448 67.78 35.21 -13.67
C THR A 448 68.52 34.42 -14.76
N SER A 449 69.63 33.76 -14.41
CA SER A 449 70.28 32.79 -15.29
C SER A 449 69.42 31.54 -15.53
N GLY A 450 68.64 31.11 -14.53
CA GLY A 450 67.72 29.96 -14.65
C GLY A 450 66.56 30.26 -15.61
N ASP A 451 66.05 31.50 -15.62
CA ASP A 451 65.09 31.94 -16.64
C ASP A 451 65.68 31.86 -18.05
N VAL A 452 66.93 32.29 -18.23
CA VAL A 452 67.61 32.24 -19.54
C VAL A 452 67.81 30.80 -20.01
N GLU A 453 68.16 29.89 -19.09
CA GLU A 453 68.26 28.45 -19.37
C GLU A 453 66.89 27.85 -19.76
N ALA A 454 65.84 28.13 -18.98
CA ALA A 454 64.47 27.68 -19.26
C ALA A 454 63.93 28.21 -20.60
N LEU A 455 64.22 29.47 -20.94
CA LEU A 455 63.85 30.06 -22.24
C LEU A 455 64.68 29.48 -23.40
N ASN A 456 65.93 29.11 -23.17
CA ASN A 456 66.77 28.43 -24.17
C ASN A 456 66.37 26.97 -24.42
N GLY A 457 65.60 26.35 -23.53
CA GLY A 457 65.00 25.03 -23.72
C GLY A 457 63.70 25.02 -24.56
N LEU A 458 63.20 26.19 -24.97
CA LEU A 458 62.00 26.34 -25.80
C LEU A 458 62.34 26.39 -27.30
N ASN A 459 61.40 25.98 -28.15
CA ASN A 459 61.47 25.97 -29.62
C ASN A 459 61.35 27.37 -30.25
N LEU A 460 61.90 28.40 -29.60
CA LEU A 460 61.71 29.81 -29.97
C LEU A 460 62.25 30.10 -31.38
N TYR A 461 61.44 30.78 -32.18
CA TYR A 461 61.75 31.07 -33.57
C TYR A 461 62.89 32.10 -33.71
N LYS A 462 63.89 31.79 -34.52
CA LYS A 462 64.96 32.73 -34.91
C LYS A 462 64.76 33.18 -36.37
N PRO A 463 64.43 34.46 -36.62
CA PRO A 463 64.44 35.04 -37.97
C PRO A 463 65.83 34.96 -38.62
N SER A 464 65.90 34.87 -39.95
CA SER A 464 67.19 34.74 -40.68
C SER A 464 68.17 35.89 -40.45
N GLU A 465 67.67 37.11 -40.23
CA GLU A 465 68.46 38.31 -39.94
C GLU A 465 68.86 38.43 -38.45
N TRP A 466 68.56 37.41 -37.63
CA TRP A 466 68.75 37.45 -36.17
C TRP A 466 69.74 36.39 -35.69
N THR A 467 70.49 36.74 -34.64
CA THR A 467 71.57 35.92 -34.08
C THR A 467 71.15 35.06 -32.89
N TYR A 468 69.97 35.31 -32.33
CA TYR A 468 69.40 34.64 -31.15
C TYR A 468 67.86 34.59 -31.31
N PRO A 469 67.15 33.63 -30.68
CA PRO A 469 67.60 32.61 -29.73
C PRO A 469 68.52 31.52 -30.34
N PRO A 470 69.32 30.80 -29.53
CA PRO A 470 69.43 30.88 -28.07
C PRO A 470 70.06 32.19 -27.59
N PHE A 471 69.67 32.62 -26.40
CA PHE A 471 70.22 33.76 -25.68
C PHE A 471 71.56 33.40 -25.01
N SER A 472 72.40 34.41 -24.77
CA SER A 472 73.74 34.23 -24.19
C SER A 472 73.71 33.65 -22.77
N GLY A 473 74.71 32.85 -22.39
CA GLY A 473 74.93 32.47 -20.98
C GLY A 473 75.42 33.62 -20.09
N ASP A 474 75.85 34.74 -20.69
CA ASP A 474 76.13 35.99 -19.97
C ASP A 474 74.80 36.70 -19.68
N LEU A 475 74.39 36.75 -18.40
CA LEU A 475 73.09 37.28 -17.99
C LEU A 475 72.85 38.75 -18.40
N ALA A 476 73.89 39.58 -18.48
CA ALA A 476 73.73 40.98 -18.89
C ALA A 476 73.45 41.08 -20.39
N LYS A 477 74.14 40.27 -21.20
CA LYS A 477 73.87 40.13 -22.64
C LYS A 477 72.52 39.47 -22.90
N ALA A 478 72.18 38.42 -22.15
CA ALA A 478 70.90 37.70 -22.25
C ALA A 478 69.71 38.63 -22.02
N LYS A 479 69.75 39.46 -20.97
CA LYS A 479 68.74 40.49 -20.69
C LYS A 479 68.57 41.45 -21.86
N ALA A 480 69.66 42.03 -22.36
CA ALA A 480 69.62 42.92 -23.52
C ALA A 480 69.05 42.23 -24.79
N GLN A 481 69.41 40.96 -25.02
CA GLN A 481 68.89 40.15 -26.12
C GLN A 481 67.39 39.86 -25.97
N ILE A 482 66.94 39.32 -24.83
CA ILE A 482 65.51 39.04 -24.55
C ILE A 482 64.68 40.31 -24.71
N LYS A 483 65.12 41.43 -24.15
CA LYS A 483 64.48 42.74 -24.32
C LYS A 483 64.30 43.10 -25.80
N ASN A 484 65.39 43.03 -26.57
CA ASN A 484 65.35 43.40 -27.99
C ASN A 484 64.46 42.45 -28.79
N TYR A 485 64.49 41.15 -28.50
CA TYR A 485 63.65 40.13 -29.14
C TYR A 485 62.16 40.38 -28.92
N LEU A 486 61.75 40.65 -27.67
CA LEU A 486 60.37 40.98 -27.32
C LEU A 486 59.88 42.27 -27.99
N LEU A 487 60.75 43.29 -28.12
CA LEU A 487 60.41 44.56 -28.76
C LEU A 487 60.41 44.52 -30.30
N SER A 488 61.02 43.48 -30.89
CA SER A 488 61.15 43.34 -32.36
C SER A 488 60.15 42.34 -32.96
N ALA A 489 59.48 41.55 -32.13
CA ALA A 489 58.43 40.64 -32.57
C ALA A 489 57.24 41.42 -33.18
N THR A 490 56.79 41.02 -34.38
CA THR A 490 55.67 41.68 -35.08
C THR A 490 54.60 40.68 -35.48
N ALA A 491 53.33 41.11 -35.53
CA ALA A 491 52.23 40.26 -35.99
C ALA A 491 52.32 39.84 -37.48
N LYS A 492 53.29 40.37 -38.24
CA LYS A 492 53.61 39.91 -39.60
C LYS A 492 54.30 38.55 -39.61
N ASP A 493 55.04 38.22 -38.55
CA ASP A 493 55.69 36.92 -38.35
C ASP A 493 55.05 36.23 -37.15
N MET A 494 54.12 35.32 -37.42
CA MET A 494 53.34 34.67 -36.36
C MET A 494 54.21 33.78 -35.47
N ARG A 495 55.29 33.19 -35.99
CA ARG A 495 56.22 32.37 -35.19
C ARG A 495 57.05 33.22 -34.24
N TRP A 496 57.47 34.41 -34.67
CA TRP A 496 58.12 35.38 -33.79
C TRP A 496 57.15 35.93 -32.73
N MET A 497 55.92 36.31 -33.11
CA MET A 497 54.92 36.80 -32.17
C MET A 497 54.51 35.73 -31.15
N LEU A 498 54.30 34.48 -31.58
CA LEU A 498 54.07 33.34 -30.71
C LEU A 498 55.23 33.13 -29.74
N SER A 499 56.47 33.16 -30.23
CA SER A 499 57.67 33.04 -29.38
C SER A 499 57.76 34.14 -28.33
N ALA A 500 57.45 35.40 -28.69
CA ALA A 500 57.49 36.53 -27.76
C ALA A 500 56.38 36.46 -26.69
N GLN A 501 55.20 35.97 -27.05
CA GLN A 501 54.12 35.71 -26.10
C GLN A 501 54.45 34.54 -25.17
N LEU A 502 55.04 33.45 -25.70
CA LEU A 502 55.47 32.29 -24.91
C LEU A 502 56.58 32.65 -23.91
N ILE A 503 57.56 33.48 -24.32
CA ILE A 503 58.58 34.02 -23.39
C ILE A 503 57.91 34.78 -22.24
N ALA A 504 56.95 35.67 -22.55
CA ALA A 504 56.26 36.45 -21.53
C ALA A 504 55.43 35.58 -20.57
N THR A 505 54.72 34.56 -21.08
CA THR A 505 53.95 33.64 -20.23
C THR A 505 54.86 32.74 -19.39
N LYS A 506 55.97 32.24 -19.96
CA LYS A 506 56.90 31.40 -19.20
C LYS A 506 57.59 32.18 -18.09
N LEU A 507 57.97 33.43 -18.32
CA LEU A 507 58.46 34.34 -17.28
C LEU A 507 57.36 34.71 -16.26
N ASN A 508 56.08 34.81 -16.66
CA ASN A 508 54.98 34.99 -15.72
C ASN A 508 54.85 33.80 -14.76
N VAL A 509 54.96 32.57 -15.25
CA VAL A 509 54.90 31.36 -14.40
C VAL A 509 56.14 31.20 -13.52
N LEU A 510 57.35 31.38 -14.08
CA LEU A 510 58.61 31.28 -13.33
C LEU A 510 58.74 32.32 -12.19
N HIS A 511 58.03 33.44 -12.27
CA HIS A 511 58.02 34.51 -11.25
C HIS A 511 56.71 34.60 -10.46
N GLY A 512 55.82 33.59 -10.54
CA GLY A 512 54.59 33.51 -9.75
C GLY A 512 53.56 34.60 -10.05
N PHE A 513 53.60 35.20 -11.24
CA PHE A 513 52.56 36.12 -11.74
C PHE A 513 51.38 35.39 -12.40
N LEU A 514 51.60 34.15 -12.84
CA LEU A 514 50.59 33.17 -13.20
C LEU A 514 50.99 31.85 -12.54
N ASP A 515 50.03 30.99 -12.23
CA ASP A 515 50.30 29.60 -11.88
C ASP A 515 50.09 28.69 -13.10
N GLY A 516 50.98 27.74 -13.31
CA GLY A 516 50.95 26.82 -14.46
C GLY A 516 49.75 25.87 -14.42
N SER A 517 49.35 25.43 -13.22
CA SER A 517 48.17 24.60 -12.98
C SER A 517 46.83 25.34 -13.06
N THR A 518 46.81 26.67 -13.22
CA THR A 518 45.55 27.41 -13.37
C THR A 518 44.83 26.99 -14.65
N ILE A 519 43.58 26.53 -14.51
CA ILE A 519 42.71 26.18 -15.63
C ILE A 519 41.98 27.43 -16.12
N VAL A 520 41.93 27.63 -17.43
CA VAL A 520 41.26 28.76 -18.08
C VAL A 520 40.23 28.29 -19.08
N TYR A 521 39.11 29.01 -19.17
CA TYR A 521 38.07 28.74 -20.15
C TYR A 521 38.33 29.54 -21.44
N VAL A 522 38.46 28.81 -22.55
CA VAL A 522 38.80 29.33 -23.88
C VAL A 522 37.67 29.13 -24.90
N GLY A 523 36.62 28.38 -24.53
CA GLY A 523 35.54 27.97 -25.41
C GLY A 523 35.91 26.76 -26.28
N SER A 524 34.93 25.90 -26.55
CA SER A 524 35.15 24.67 -27.31
C SER A 524 35.69 24.97 -28.72
N SER A 525 36.72 24.24 -29.13
CA SER A 525 37.41 24.42 -30.41
C SER A 525 38.14 23.15 -30.84
N THR A 526 38.59 23.09 -32.10
CA THR A 526 39.36 21.94 -32.64
C THR A 526 40.64 21.65 -31.85
N TYR A 527 41.24 22.66 -31.19
CA TYR A 527 42.45 22.52 -30.40
C TYR A 527 42.19 22.27 -28.90
N VAL A 528 41.01 22.67 -28.39
CA VAL A 528 40.57 22.47 -27.01
C VAL A 528 39.07 22.11 -27.01
N PRO A 529 38.71 20.82 -27.21
CA PRO A 529 37.31 20.42 -27.40
C PRO A 529 36.43 20.62 -26.16
N SER A 530 36.99 20.45 -24.96
CA SER A 530 36.36 20.76 -23.66
C SER A 530 36.05 22.25 -23.48
N GLY A 531 36.76 23.12 -24.19
CA GLY A 531 36.80 24.56 -23.91
C GLY A 531 37.59 24.95 -22.65
N PHE A 532 38.20 24.00 -21.94
CA PHE A 532 39.05 24.24 -20.76
C PHE A 532 40.44 23.65 -20.95
N ILE A 533 41.48 24.35 -20.46
CA ILE A 533 42.89 23.95 -20.58
C ILE A 533 43.74 24.65 -19.50
N SER A 534 44.82 24.03 -19.04
CA SER A 534 45.76 24.68 -18.10
C SER A 534 46.74 25.65 -18.77
N ILE A 535 47.31 26.58 -18.00
CA ILE A 535 48.33 27.52 -18.50
C ILE A 535 49.61 26.78 -18.96
N ASP A 536 50.04 25.73 -18.27
CA ASP A 536 51.19 24.92 -18.71
C ASP A 536 50.90 24.15 -20.01
N GLU A 537 49.69 23.63 -20.23
CA GLU A 537 49.31 23.01 -21.51
C GLU A 537 49.25 24.03 -22.66
N ILE A 538 48.72 25.25 -22.42
CA ILE A 538 48.78 26.33 -23.41
C ILE A 538 50.25 26.62 -23.79
N MET A 539 51.16 26.68 -22.82
CA MET A 539 52.59 26.88 -23.08
C MET A 539 53.24 25.70 -23.81
N ALA A 540 52.88 24.46 -23.45
CA ALA A 540 53.40 23.25 -24.10
C ALA A 540 52.95 23.17 -25.56
N ASN A 541 51.66 23.36 -25.83
CA ASN A 541 51.10 23.31 -27.17
C ASN A 541 51.60 24.47 -28.05
N ALA A 542 51.77 25.68 -27.47
CA ALA A 542 52.46 26.78 -28.13
C ALA A 542 53.91 26.43 -28.51
N ASN A 543 54.66 25.77 -27.61
CA ASN A 543 56.03 25.35 -27.84
C ASN A 543 56.12 24.26 -28.93
N THR A 544 55.14 23.36 -29.03
CA THR A 544 55.03 22.38 -30.11
C THR A 544 54.71 23.08 -31.44
N ALA A 545 53.68 23.93 -31.49
CA ALA A 545 53.27 24.66 -32.68
C ALA A 545 54.37 25.58 -33.26
N LEU A 546 55.31 26.04 -32.43
CA LEU A 546 56.51 26.74 -32.89
C LEU A 546 57.44 25.88 -33.76
N GLY A 547 57.54 24.58 -33.50
CA GLY A 547 58.32 23.64 -34.32
C GLY A 547 57.68 23.33 -35.68
N GLU A 548 56.36 23.48 -35.78
CA GLU A 548 55.56 23.06 -36.92
C GLU A 548 55.38 24.13 -38.00
N ALA A 549 54.70 23.74 -39.09
CA ALA A 549 54.38 24.60 -40.23
C ALA A 549 52.90 25.05 -40.28
N ASP A 550 52.07 24.72 -39.28
CA ASP A 550 50.69 25.20 -39.21
C ASP A 550 50.61 26.63 -38.64
N ARG A 551 50.30 27.58 -39.51
CA ARG A 551 50.03 28.96 -39.12
C ARG A 551 48.76 29.10 -38.27
N VAL A 552 47.74 28.26 -38.48
CA VAL A 552 46.44 28.38 -37.80
C VAL A 552 46.60 28.02 -36.31
N ALA A 553 47.25 26.89 -36.00
CA ALA A 553 47.63 26.56 -34.63
C ALA A 553 48.51 27.64 -34.01
N GLN A 554 49.51 28.15 -34.74
CA GLN A 554 50.39 29.21 -34.24
C GLN A 554 49.62 30.49 -33.88
N GLU A 555 48.65 30.90 -34.70
CA GLU A 555 47.82 32.08 -34.47
C GLU A 555 46.81 31.85 -33.31
N TYR A 556 46.25 30.65 -33.18
CA TYR A 556 45.41 30.24 -32.03
C TYR A 556 46.16 30.30 -30.70
N TRP A 557 47.28 29.56 -30.56
CA TRP A 557 48.07 29.54 -29.32
C TRP A 557 48.66 30.92 -28.99
N LYS A 558 49.07 31.70 -30.00
CA LYS A 558 49.52 33.10 -29.83
C LYS A 558 48.42 33.96 -29.22
N ASN A 559 47.17 33.77 -29.61
CA ASN A 559 46.04 34.54 -29.09
C ASN A 559 45.66 34.13 -27.67
N LEU A 560 45.79 32.85 -27.29
CA LEU A 560 45.60 32.42 -25.90
C LEU A 560 46.67 32.98 -24.96
N LEU A 561 47.96 32.86 -25.32
CA LEU A 561 49.07 33.43 -24.54
C LEU A 561 48.95 34.96 -24.41
N ASP A 562 48.58 35.64 -25.49
CA ASP A 562 48.28 37.08 -25.48
C ASP A 562 47.03 37.41 -24.65
N GLY A 563 46.09 36.48 -24.53
CA GLY A 563 44.97 36.55 -23.58
C GLY A 563 45.46 36.52 -22.14
N LEU A 564 46.24 35.51 -21.75
CA LEU A 564 46.84 35.35 -20.42
C LEU A 564 47.71 36.55 -20.02
N ASN A 565 48.66 36.93 -20.87
CA ASN A 565 49.64 37.99 -20.59
C ASN A 565 49.00 39.39 -20.44
N ASN A 566 47.74 39.55 -20.87
CA ASN A 566 46.96 40.78 -20.75
C ASN A 566 45.71 40.61 -19.87
N ASN A 567 45.57 39.50 -19.14
CA ASN A 567 44.45 39.24 -18.21
C ASN A 567 43.06 39.28 -18.88
N ARG A 568 42.94 38.73 -20.09
CA ARG A 568 41.71 38.72 -20.91
C ARG A 568 40.99 37.37 -20.99
N LEU A 569 41.59 36.29 -20.50
CA LEU A 569 40.90 34.99 -20.39
C LEU A 569 40.22 34.87 -19.02
N PRO A 570 39.03 34.27 -18.94
CA PRO A 570 38.43 33.87 -17.67
C PRO A 570 39.17 32.67 -17.08
N PHE A 571 39.43 32.71 -15.77
CA PHE A 571 40.08 31.63 -15.02
C PHE A 571 39.02 30.86 -14.24
N VAL A 572 39.21 29.55 -14.08
CA VAL A 572 38.42 28.73 -13.15
C VAL A 572 38.73 29.18 -11.72
N CYS A 573 37.70 29.41 -10.91
CA CYS A 573 37.88 29.74 -9.50
C CYS A 573 38.33 28.48 -8.72
N PRO A 574 39.29 28.58 -7.76
CA PRO A 574 39.70 27.42 -6.96
C PRO A 574 38.63 26.94 -5.96
N GLU A 575 37.61 27.76 -5.68
CA GLU A 575 36.50 27.46 -4.77
C GLU A 575 35.14 27.82 -5.43
N PRO A 576 34.02 27.20 -5.01
CA PRO A 576 32.71 27.51 -5.55
C PRO A 576 32.28 28.95 -5.21
N CYS A 577 31.62 29.60 -6.16
CA CYS A 577 31.37 31.04 -6.07
C CYS A 577 30.00 31.34 -5.45
N TYR A 578 30.03 31.92 -4.25
CA TYR A 578 28.84 32.25 -3.45
C TYR A 578 28.62 33.77 -3.30
N PRO A 579 27.39 34.24 -3.01
CA PRO A 579 26.15 33.45 -2.92
C PRO A 579 25.57 33.09 -4.29
N ILE A 580 24.98 31.90 -4.38
CA ILE A 580 24.07 31.54 -5.48
C ILE A 580 22.68 32.10 -5.10
N VAL A 581 22.03 32.85 -6.00
CA VAL A 581 20.75 33.50 -5.71
C VAL A 581 19.74 33.23 -6.82
N TYR A 582 18.52 32.89 -6.45
CA TYR A 582 17.38 32.80 -7.37
C TYR A 582 16.32 33.83 -6.98
N PRO A 583 15.60 34.42 -7.96
CA PRO A 583 14.55 35.41 -7.73
C PRO A 583 13.23 34.77 -7.27
#